data_AF-A0A2N2APV0-F1
#
_entry.id   AF-A0A2N2APV0-F1
#
_cell.length_a   1.000
_cell.length_b   1.000
_cell.length_c   1.000
_cell.angle_alpha   90.00
_cell.angle_beta   90.00
_cell.angle_gamma   90.00
#
_symmetry.space_group_name_H-M   'P 1'
#
loop_
_entity.id
_entity.type
_entity.pdbx_description
1 polymer ?
#
loop_
_entity_poly.entity_id
_entity_poly.type
_entity_poly.pdbx_seq_one_letter_code
_entity_poly.pdbx_strand_id
1 'polypeptide(L)'
;MALMAKMIDVTKCTGCRACQVACKQWNQLPAQIEAFTGSLQTHTTCLAYVWTFVKFIERTNNGVFEWLFRKHQCMHCQDAVCISECGKGAYERDAVGNVVREPALCIGCGQCVSACPYQAAKVINDASGKSARSCKFCWDRVGNGLTPACAKACTNGAIQFGDRTVIQAAAEARKNELLAQYPAANVYGINEMNGTLVFYVLPYASSVYGLTAGQQNPLTGTYDWSGYYDPLNPKYDPNHYWHT
;
A
#
# COMPACT_ATOMS: atom_id res chain seq x y z
N MET A 1 -16.31 3.64 13.01
CA MET A 1 -16.36 2.66 11.89
C MET A 1 -15.23 1.66 12.10
N ALA A 2 -15.36 0.42 11.62
CA ALA A 2 -14.27 -0.53 11.67
C ALA A 2 -13.18 -0.16 10.64
N LEU A 3 -11.93 -0.47 10.98
CA LEU A 3 -10.79 -0.27 10.10
C LEU A 3 -10.88 -1.24 8.93
N MET A 4 -10.49 -0.80 7.74
CA MET A 4 -10.59 -1.61 6.52
C MET A 4 -9.21 -1.95 6.00
N ALA A 5 -8.98 -3.20 5.60
CA ALA A 5 -7.70 -3.60 5.02
C ALA A 5 -7.86 -4.37 3.72
N LYS A 6 -6.73 -4.53 3.03
CA LYS A 6 -6.60 -5.32 1.82
C LYS A 6 -5.44 -6.30 1.97
N MET A 7 -5.72 -7.58 1.78
CA MET A 7 -4.68 -8.60 1.64
C MET A 7 -4.37 -8.82 0.16
N ILE A 8 -3.09 -8.99 -0.15
CA ILE A 8 -2.58 -9.36 -1.46
C ILE A 8 -1.81 -10.68 -1.31
N ASP A 9 -2.45 -11.79 -1.66
CA ASP A 9 -1.84 -13.11 -1.74
C ASP A 9 -1.06 -13.22 -3.05
N VAL A 10 0.28 -13.12 -2.98
CA VAL A 10 1.12 -13.16 -4.18
C VAL A 10 1.16 -14.54 -4.82
N THR A 11 0.80 -15.60 -4.09
CA THR A 11 0.72 -16.98 -4.61
C THR A 11 -0.45 -17.18 -5.58
N LYS A 12 -1.45 -16.29 -5.53
CA LYS A 12 -2.61 -16.30 -6.44
C LYS A 12 -2.52 -15.25 -7.55
N CYS A 13 -1.53 -14.36 -7.49
CA CYS A 13 -1.35 -13.31 -8.47
C CYS A 13 -0.80 -13.90 -9.77
N THR A 14 -1.42 -13.58 -10.91
CA THR A 14 -0.99 -14.04 -12.24
C THR A 14 -0.35 -12.96 -13.10
N GLY A 15 -0.05 -11.80 -12.51
CA GLY A 15 0.55 -10.70 -13.27
C GLY A 15 -0.37 -10.09 -14.34
N CYS A 16 -1.68 -10.32 -14.31
CA CYS A 16 -2.61 -9.88 -15.37
C CYS A 16 -2.76 -8.34 -15.50
N ARG A 17 -2.31 -7.57 -14.49
CA ARG A 17 -2.39 -6.10 -14.41
C ARG A 17 -3.81 -5.52 -14.42
N ALA A 18 -4.86 -6.33 -14.27
CA ALA A 18 -6.25 -5.85 -14.15
C ALA A 18 -6.41 -4.81 -13.02
N CYS A 19 -5.68 -5.00 -11.91
CA CYS A 19 -5.66 -4.06 -10.79
C CYS A 19 -5.07 -2.69 -11.14
N GLN A 20 -4.16 -2.59 -12.11
CA GLN A 20 -3.62 -1.33 -12.63
C GLN A 20 -4.66 -0.60 -13.47
N VAL A 21 -5.27 -1.32 -14.42
CA VAL A 21 -6.28 -0.78 -15.33
C VAL A 21 -7.50 -0.30 -14.54
N ALA A 22 -8.01 -1.11 -13.61
CA ALA A 22 -9.14 -0.74 -12.77
C ALA A 22 -8.85 0.47 -11.88
N CYS A 23 -7.61 0.59 -11.37
CA CYS A 23 -7.20 1.76 -10.59
C CYS A 23 -7.22 3.03 -11.45
N LYS A 24 -6.68 2.99 -12.67
CA LYS A 24 -6.73 4.12 -13.59
C LYS A 24 -8.16 4.46 -14.01
N GLN A 25 -8.95 3.46 -14.40
CA GLN A 25 -10.31 3.64 -14.88
C GLN A 25 -11.18 4.33 -13.81
N TRP A 26 -11.16 3.82 -12.58
CA TRP A 26 -11.98 4.38 -11.50
C TRP A 26 -11.58 5.82 -11.16
N ASN A 27 -10.27 6.09 -11.15
CA ASN A 27 -9.74 7.41 -10.77
C ASN A 27 -9.57 8.35 -11.96
N GLN A 28 -10.05 7.96 -13.16
CA GLN A 28 -9.92 8.73 -14.40
C GLN A 28 -8.49 9.20 -14.69
N LEU A 29 -7.50 8.35 -14.38
CA LEU A 29 -6.09 8.69 -14.56
C LEU A 29 -5.69 8.42 -16.02
N PRO A 30 -4.99 9.37 -16.69
CA PRO A 30 -4.51 9.15 -18.04
C PRO A 30 -3.51 7.99 -18.10
N ALA A 31 -3.34 7.41 -19.29
CA ALA A 31 -2.24 6.49 -19.55
C ALA A 31 -0.90 7.23 -19.37
N GLN A 32 0.09 6.53 -18.83
CA GLN A 32 1.47 7.00 -18.80
C GLN A 32 2.29 5.90 -19.44
N ILE A 33 2.73 6.14 -20.67
CA ILE A 33 3.41 5.14 -21.48
C ILE A 33 4.92 5.31 -21.27
N GLU A 34 5.58 4.22 -20.89
CA GLU A 34 7.04 4.15 -20.82
C GLU A 34 7.52 3.22 -21.95
N ALA A 35 8.75 3.45 -22.42
CA ALA A 35 9.35 2.60 -23.45
C ALA A 35 9.52 1.17 -22.92
N PHE A 36 9.42 0.19 -23.82
CA PHE A 36 9.71 -1.20 -23.47
C PHE A 36 11.20 -1.38 -23.20
N THR A 37 11.55 -1.88 -22.02
CA THR A 37 12.94 -2.05 -21.56
C THR A 37 13.38 -3.52 -21.47
N GLY A 38 12.66 -4.42 -22.15
CA GLY A 38 12.94 -5.86 -22.10
C GLY A 38 12.22 -6.60 -20.96
N SER A 39 11.33 -5.93 -20.22
CA SER A 39 10.51 -6.54 -19.17
C SER A 39 9.02 -6.27 -19.39
N LEU A 40 8.17 -7.23 -19.02
CA LEU A 40 6.71 -7.06 -19.03
C LEU A 40 6.20 -6.15 -17.90
N GLN A 41 7.06 -5.84 -16.91
CA GLN A 41 6.81 -4.81 -15.92
C GLN A 41 6.76 -3.44 -16.60
N THR A 42 5.63 -2.74 -16.49
CA THR A 42 5.43 -1.47 -17.20
C THR A 42 6.06 -0.26 -16.52
N HIS A 43 6.24 -0.33 -15.20
CA HIS A 43 6.74 0.77 -14.38
C HIS A 43 7.64 0.24 -13.27
N THR A 44 8.68 0.98 -12.90
CA THR A 44 9.60 0.60 -11.82
C THR A 44 9.23 1.22 -10.47
N THR A 45 8.38 2.26 -10.48
CA THR A 45 7.93 3.00 -9.30
C THR A 45 6.51 3.54 -9.49
N CYS A 46 5.88 4.00 -8.41
CA CYS A 46 4.62 4.71 -8.49
C CYS A 46 4.85 6.10 -9.12
N LEU A 47 3.94 6.49 -10.01
CA LEU A 47 3.97 7.77 -10.71
C LEU A 47 2.71 8.55 -10.39
N ALA A 48 2.70 9.83 -10.75
CA ALA A 48 1.59 10.72 -10.39
C ALA A 48 0.23 10.28 -10.97
N TYR A 49 0.26 9.57 -12.10
CA TYR A 49 -0.91 8.93 -12.73
C TYR A 49 -0.89 7.40 -12.65
N VAL A 50 0.11 6.81 -11.99
CA VAL A 50 0.26 5.36 -11.82
C VAL A 50 0.39 5.06 -10.33
N TRP A 51 -0.75 5.00 -9.65
CA TRP A 51 -0.79 4.80 -8.20
C TRP A 51 -0.57 3.36 -7.75
N THR A 52 -0.58 2.43 -8.71
CA THR A 52 -0.24 1.03 -8.48
C THR A 52 0.30 0.40 -9.75
N PHE A 53 1.25 -0.51 -9.60
CA PHE A 53 1.77 -1.34 -10.68
C PHE A 53 2.09 -2.74 -10.18
N VAL A 54 2.25 -3.71 -11.06
CA VAL A 54 2.68 -5.07 -10.70
C VAL A 54 4.18 -5.18 -10.94
N LYS A 55 4.93 -5.58 -9.91
CA LYS A 55 6.32 -6.00 -10.05
C LYS A 55 6.38 -7.41 -10.60
N PHE A 56 7.28 -7.61 -11.56
CA PHE A 56 7.59 -8.91 -12.17
C PHE A 56 9.02 -9.26 -11.75
N ILE A 57 9.17 -10.31 -10.95
CA ILE A 57 10.45 -10.70 -10.36
C ILE A 57 10.77 -12.09 -10.89
N GLU A 58 11.74 -12.15 -11.80
CA GLU A 58 12.28 -13.40 -12.32
C GLU A 58 13.42 -13.85 -11.40
N ARG A 59 13.42 -15.13 -11.03
CA ARG A 59 14.49 -15.71 -10.22
C ARG A 59 14.68 -17.19 -10.53
N THR A 60 15.84 -17.69 -10.15
CA THR A 60 16.10 -19.13 -10.08
C THR A 60 16.15 -19.54 -8.62
N ASN A 61 15.41 -20.58 -8.26
CA ASN A 61 15.34 -21.16 -6.92
C ASN A 61 15.65 -22.66 -7.03
N ASN A 62 16.80 -23.09 -6.51
CA ASN A 62 17.27 -24.49 -6.62
C ASN A 62 17.25 -25.05 -8.06
N GLY A 63 17.68 -24.23 -9.03
CA GLY A 63 17.71 -24.62 -10.45
C GLY A 63 16.36 -24.54 -11.17
N VAL A 64 15.27 -24.19 -10.47
CA VAL A 64 13.94 -24.00 -11.06
C VAL A 64 13.69 -22.51 -11.28
N PHE A 65 13.24 -22.15 -12.48
CA PHE A 65 12.78 -20.80 -12.77
C PHE A 65 11.47 -20.51 -12.06
N GLU A 66 11.40 -19.37 -11.38
CA GLU A 66 10.20 -18.85 -10.75
C GLU A 66 9.93 -17.43 -11.23
N TRP A 67 8.66 -17.14 -11.47
CA TRP A 67 8.21 -15.81 -11.82
C TRP A 67 7.21 -15.30 -10.79
N LEU A 68 7.64 -14.33 -10.00
CA LEU A 68 6.90 -13.83 -8.85
C LEU A 68 6.26 -12.49 -9.20
N PHE A 69 4.97 -12.36 -8.87
CA PHE A 69 4.21 -11.15 -9.16
C PHE A 69 3.75 -10.47 -7.88
N ARG A 70 4.10 -9.19 -7.71
CA ARG A 70 3.66 -8.40 -6.55
C ARG A 70 3.07 -7.07 -6.98
N LYS A 71 1.78 -6.87 -6.72
CA LYS A 71 1.16 -5.55 -6.81
C LYS A 71 1.83 -4.59 -5.82
N HIS A 72 2.28 -3.43 -6.28
CA HIS A 72 2.90 -2.38 -5.49
C HIS A 72 2.04 -1.10 -5.50
N GLN A 73 1.95 -0.40 -4.37
CA GLN A 73 1.14 0.79 -4.11
C GLN A 73 1.45 1.34 -2.70
N CYS A 74 0.75 2.41 -2.29
CA CYS A 74 0.71 2.87 -0.90
C CYS A 74 0.25 1.76 0.06
N MET A 75 0.92 1.65 1.20
CA MET A 75 0.60 0.69 2.26
C MET A 75 -0.45 1.22 3.24
N HIS A 76 -0.74 2.52 3.24
CA HIS A 76 -1.59 3.19 4.23
C HIS A 76 -1.16 2.80 5.66
N CYS A 77 0.12 3.09 5.95
CA CYS A 77 0.79 2.77 7.20
C CYS A 77 0.07 3.39 8.39
N GLN A 78 0.09 2.73 9.56
CA GLN A 78 -0.40 3.25 10.84
C GLN A 78 0.56 4.28 11.43
N ASP A 79 1.86 4.09 11.25
CA ASP A 79 2.87 5.11 11.47
C ASP A 79 3.30 5.71 10.12
N ALA A 80 2.45 6.60 9.57
CA ALA A 80 2.63 7.12 8.23
C ALA A 80 3.59 8.31 8.22
N VAL A 81 4.82 8.07 7.76
CA VAL A 81 5.83 9.09 7.49
C VAL A 81 5.29 10.30 6.72
N CYS A 82 4.41 10.08 5.74
CA CYS A 82 3.85 11.18 4.95
C CYS A 82 2.94 12.13 5.73
N ILE A 83 2.32 11.67 6.82
CA ILE A 83 1.58 12.54 7.75
C ILE A 83 2.60 13.35 8.57
N SER A 84 3.55 12.67 9.21
CA SER A 84 4.55 13.30 10.08
C SER A 84 5.44 14.33 9.36
N GLU A 85 5.80 14.06 8.11
CA GLU A 85 6.66 14.93 7.29
C GLU A 85 5.92 16.13 6.66
N CYS A 86 4.59 16.12 6.67
CA CYS A 86 3.83 17.15 5.98
C CYS A 86 3.63 18.39 6.86
N GLY A 87 4.56 19.34 6.81
CA GLY A 87 4.44 20.64 7.47
C GLY A 87 3.30 21.55 6.97
N LYS A 88 2.43 21.06 6.07
CA LYS A 88 1.19 21.71 5.65
C LYS A 88 -0.09 21.04 6.17
N GLY A 89 0.03 19.91 6.86
CA GLY A 89 -1.13 19.14 7.32
C GLY A 89 -1.98 18.60 6.16
N ALA A 90 -1.38 18.34 5.00
CA ALA A 90 -2.11 17.92 3.80
C ALA A 90 -2.47 16.43 3.78
N TYR A 91 -2.14 15.66 4.82
CA TYR A 91 -2.49 14.25 4.95
C TYR A 91 -3.18 14.00 6.29
N GLU A 92 -4.19 13.16 6.26
CA GLU A 92 -4.97 12.76 7.43
C GLU A 92 -5.32 11.26 7.37
N ARG A 93 -5.84 10.73 8.48
CA ARG A 93 -6.50 9.43 8.53
C ARG A 93 -8.00 9.59 8.52
N ASP A 94 -8.67 8.86 7.65
CA ASP A 94 -10.13 8.76 7.68
C ASP A 94 -10.62 7.74 8.73
N ALA A 95 -11.95 7.67 8.90
CA ALA A 95 -12.60 6.81 9.88
C ALA A 95 -12.45 5.29 9.63
N VAL A 96 -11.89 4.87 8.48
CA VAL A 96 -11.57 3.47 8.18
C VAL A 96 -10.06 3.21 8.19
N GLY A 97 -9.26 4.22 8.58
CA GLY A 97 -7.82 4.16 8.79
C GLY A 97 -6.96 4.58 7.60
N ASN A 98 -7.56 4.98 6.47
CA ASN A 98 -6.83 5.27 5.26
C ASN A 98 -6.05 6.57 5.40
N VAL A 99 -4.78 6.56 4.99
CA VAL A 99 -4.03 7.80 4.75
C VAL A 99 -4.55 8.46 3.47
N VAL A 100 -5.19 9.62 3.60
CA VAL A 100 -5.77 10.41 2.50
C VAL A 100 -5.08 11.77 2.45
N ARG A 101 -4.95 12.33 1.25
CA ARG A 101 -4.38 13.67 1.03
C ARG A 101 -5.50 14.65 0.77
N GLU A 102 -5.51 15.79 1.47
CA GLU A 102 -6.31 16.97 1.12
C GLU A 102 -5.60 17.75 -0.01
N PRO A 103 -6.13 17.75 -1.24
CA PRO A 103 -5.47 18.41 -2.36
C PRO A 103 -5.25 19.91 -2.17
N ALA A 104 -6.17 20.62 -1.52
CA ALA A 104 -6.08 22.08 -1.36
C ALA A 104 -4.92 22.54 -0.47
N LEU A 105 -4.48 21.70 0.48
CA LEU A 105 -3.36 21.99 1.38
C LEU A 105 -1.99 21.58 0.79
N CYS A 106 -1.98 20.75 -0.24
CA CYS A 106 -0.76 20.20 -0.80
C CYS A 106 -0.06 21.19 -1.73
N ILE A 107 1.09 21.72 -1.30
CA ILE A 107 1.95 22.59 -2.12
C ILE A 107 2.94 21.83 -3.02
N GLY A 108 2.90 20.50 -3.01
CA GLY A 108 3.79 19.65 -3.82
C GLY A 108 5.28 19.81 -3.49
N CYS A 109 5.65 20.04 -2.22
CA CYS A 109 7.06 20.18 -1.80
C CYS A 109 7.87 18.87 -1.96
N GLY A 110 7.23 17.71 -1.85
CA GLY A 110 7.84 16.40 -2.09
C GLY A 110 8.48 15.71 -0.89
N GLN A 111 8.49 16.31 0.31
CA GLN A 111 9.08 15.68 1.51
C GLN A 111 8.48 14.30 1.80
N CYS A 112 7.14 14.22 1.79
CA CYS A 112 6.41 12.96 1.92
C CYS A 112 6.77 11.89 0.86
N VAL A 113 7.17 12.31 -0.35
CA VAL A 113 7.57 11.40 -1.43
C VAL A 113 8.98 10.85 -1.15
N SER A 114 9.91 11.72 -0.78
CA SER A 114 11.29 11.35 -0.46
C SER A 114 11.39 10.46 0.78
N ALA A 115 10.57 10.74 1.80
CA ALA A 115 10.61 10.05 3.08
C ALA A 115 9.83 8.72 3.09
N CYS A 116 8.94 8.48 2.11
CA CYS A 116 8.14 7.25 2.07
C CYS A 116 9.04 6.01 1.80
N PRO A 117 9.14 5.04 2.74
CA PRO A 117 10.01 3.87 2.56
C PRO A 117 9.52 2.93 1.44
N TYR A 118 8.25 3.06 1.04
CA TYR A 118 7.65 2.27 -0.03
C TYR A 118 7.71 2.95 -1.40
N GLN A 119 8.20 4.19 -1.51
CA GLN A 119 8.23 4.93 -2.79
C GLN A 119 6.85 4.95 -3.51
N ALA A 120 5.79 5.08 -2.72
CA ALA A 120 4.41 4.89 -3.19
C ALA A 120 3.72 6.17 -3.69
N ALA A 121 4.48 7.26 -3.84
CA ALA A 121 3.97 8.58 -4.20
C ALA A 121 4.91 9.27 -5.20
N LYS A 122 4.39 10.25 -5.93
CA LYS A 122 5.18 11.06 -6.88
C LYS A 122 4.67 12.49 -6.91
N VAL A 123 5.58 13.46 -6.95
CA VAL A 123 5.24 14.87 -7.21
C VAL A 123 4.97 15.08 -8.70
N ILE A 124 3.94 15.85 -9.00
CA ILE A 124 3.64 16.37 -10.34
C ILE A 124 3.40 17.87 -10.28
N ASN A 125 3.66 18.55 -11.39
CA ASN A 125 3.21 19.90 -11.65
C ASN A 125 2.45 19.87 -12.98
N ASP A 126 1.12 20.00 -12.92
CA ASP A 126 0.25 20.01 -14.09
C ASP A 126 -0.75 21.16 -14.03
N ALA A 127 -1.76 21.16 -14.90
CA ALA A 127 -2.79 22.20 -14.93
C ALA A 127 -3.58 22.34 -13.62
N SER A 128 -3.60 21.32 -12.76
CA SER A 128 -4.20 21.38 -11.41
C SER A 128 -3.23 21.87 -10.34
N GLY A 129 -2.03 22.31 -10.74
CA GLY A 129 -0.97 22.78 -9.85
C GLY A 129 -0.03 21.68 -9.37
N LYS A 130 0.92 22.08 -8.51
CA LYS A 130 1.95 21.19 -7.98
C LYS A 130 1.41 20.38 -6.80
N SER A 131 1.42 19.05 -6.91
CA SER A 131 0.91 18.16 -5.85
C SER A 131 1.65 16.82 -5.79
N ALA A 132 1.67 16.18 -4.62
CA ALA A 132 2.11 14.80 -4.47
C ALA A 132 0.91 13.85 -4.66
N ARG A 133 1.03 12.81 -5.49
CA ARG A 133 -0.05 11.85 -5.79
C ARG A 133 0.35 10.42 -5.44
N SER A 134 -0.60 9.66 -4.91
CA SER A 134 -0.46 8.27 -4.47
C SER A 134 -1.83 7.58 -4.45
N CYS A 135 -1.84 6.27 -4.19
CA CYS A 135 -3.08 5.53 -3.97
C CYS A 135 -3.88 6.13 -2.81
N LYS A 136 -5.18 6.35 -3.05
CA LYS A 136 -6.12 6.94 -2.07
C LYS A 136 -6.98 5.89 -1.33
N PHE A 137 -6.56 4.62 -1.34
CA PHE A 137 -7.32 3.44 -0.89
C PHE A 137 -8.74 3.27 -1.49
N CYS A 138 -9.07 4.02 -2.54
CA CYS A 138 -10.46 4.20 -2.98
C CYS A 138 -11.39 4.66 -1.84
N TRP A 139 -10.96 5.63 -1.02
CA TRP A 139 -11.75 6.16 0.10
C TRP A 139 -13.19 6.55 -0.33
N ASP A 140 -13.33 7.05 -1.55
CA ASP A 140 -14.60 7.39 -2.20
C ASP A 140 -15.52 6.17 -2.39
N ARG A 141 -14.96 5.01 -2.72
CA ARG A 141 -15.70 3.74 -2.80
C ARG A 141 -15.98 3.19 -1.41
N VAL A 142 -14.94 3.11 -0.60
CA VAL A 142 -15.00 2.47 0.72
C VAL A 142 -15.96 3.21 1.65
N GLY A 143 -15.95 4.54 1.66
CA GLY A 143 -16.89 5.36 2.40
C GLY A 143 -18.36 5.20 1.96
N ASN A 144 -18.58 4.67 0.76
CA ASN A 144 -19.91 4.33 0.22
C ASN A 144 -20.20 2.81 0.30
N GLY A 145 -19.48 2.06 1.14
CA GLY A 145 -19.70 0.62 1.32
C GLY A 145 -19.26 -0.25 0.14
N LEU A 146 -18.48 0.30 -0.80
CA LEU A 146 -18.01 -0.42 -1.99
C LEU A 146 -16.57 -0.90 -1.83
N THR A 147 -16.29 -2.11 -2.31
CA THR A 147 -14.93 -2.66 -2.42
C THR A 147 -14.04 -1.79 -3.33
N PRO A 148 -12.75 -1.58 -3.02
CA PRO A 148 -11.81 -0.87 -3.88
C PRO A 148 -11.75 -1.42 -5.31
N ALA A 149 -11.59 -0.55 -6.30
CA ALA A 149 -11.64 -0.94 -7.72
C ALA A 149 -10.64 -2.05 -8.07
N CYS A 150 -9.41 -1.94 -7.55
CA CYS A 150 -8.37 -2.95 -7.79
C CYS A 150 -8.67 -4.32 -7.14
N ALA A 151 -9.38 -4.34 -6.01
CA ALA A 151 -9.79 -5.58 -5.35
C ALA A 151 -10.98 -6.22 -6.09
N LYS A 152 -11.99 -5.41 -6.46
CA LYS A 152 -13.15 -5.87 -7.25
C LYS A 152 -12.75 -6.45 -8.62
N ALA A 153 -11.71 -5.92 -9.24
CA ALA A 153 -11.22 -6.38 -10.54
C ALA A 153 -10.31 -7.62 -10.48
N CYS A 154 -9.94 -8.11 -9.29
CA CYS A 154 -9.06 -9.25 -9.17
C CYS A 154 -9.81 -10.57 -9.44
N THR A 155 -9.53 -11.19 -10.58
CA THR A 155 -10.25 -12.40 -11.03
C THR A 155 -9.88 -13.66 -10.25
N ASN A 156 -8.66 -13.73 -9.70
CA ASN A 156 -8.11 -14.95 -9.11
C ASN A 156 -8.14 -14.93 -7.58
N GLY A 157 -8.82 -13.96 -6.97
CA GLY A 157 -8.91 -13.83 -5.51
C GLY A 157 -7.59 -13.51 -4.81
N ALA A 158 -6.58 -13.05 -5.56
CA ALA A 158 -5.29 -12.62 -5.01
C ALA A 158 -5.44 -11.37 -4.15
N ILE A 159 -6.45 -10.54 -4.39
CA ILE A 159 -6.70 -9.32 -3.64
C ILE A 159 -8.04 -9.48 -2.89
N GLN A 160 -7.97 -9.50 -1.57
CA GLN A 160 -9.15 -9.56 -0.70
C GLN A 160 -9.26 -8.27 0.11
N PHE A 161 -10.49 -7.83 0.41
CA PHE A 161 -10.76 -6.57 1.10
C PHE A 161 -11.92 -6.74 2.07
N GLY A 162 -11.84 -6.09 3.22
CA GLY A 162 -12.87 -6.11 4.25
C GLY A 162 -12.37 -5.50 5.56
N ASP A 163 -13.06 -5.82 6.65
CA ASP A 163 -12.62 -5.48 8.00
C ASP A 163 -11.16 -5.91 8.24
N ARG A 164 -10.35 -5.02 8.80
CA ARG A 164 -8.92 -5.24 8.98
C ARG A 164 -8.62 -6.49 9.81
N THR A 165 -9.37 -6.74 10.88
CA THR A 165 -9.14 -7.89 11.76
C THR A 165 -9.46 -9.20 11.04
N VAL A 166 -10.53 -9.22 10.26
CA VAL A 166 -10.93 -10.37 9.42
C VAL A 166 -9.88 -10.63 8.33
N ILE A 167 -9.44 -9.58 7.65
CA ILE A 167 -8.42 -9.68 6.58
C ILE A 167 -7.05 -10.09 7.14
N GLN A 168 -6.69 -9.62 8.34
CA GLN A 168 -5.48 -10.05 9.04
C GLN A 168 -5.54 -11.54 9.39
N ALA A 169 -6.64 -12.00 9.96
CA ALA A 169 -6.84 -13.41 10.28
C ALA A 169 -6.80 -14.31 9.03
N ALA A 170 -7.42 -13.86 7.92
CA ALA A 170 -7.36 -14.56 6.65
C ALA A 170 -5.93 -14.64 6.08
N ALA A 171 -5.12 -13.59 6.25
CA ALA A 171 -3.72 -13.57 5.84
C ALA A 171 -2.87 -14.55 6.66
N GLU A 172 -3.05 -14.58 7.97
CA GLU A 172 -2.38 -15.53 8.87
C GLU A 172 -2.76 -16.98 8.56
N ALA A 173 -4.05 -17.24 8.32
CA ALA A 173 -4.53 -18.56 7.91
C ALA A 173 -3.90 -19.00 6.58
N ARG A 174 -3.90 -18.13 5.57
CA ARG A 174 -3.28 -18.42 4.28
C ARG A 174 -1.76 -18.64 4.39
N LYS A 175 -1.07 -17.86 5.22
CA LYS A 175 0.36 -18.08 5.52
C LYS A 175 0.56 -19.48 6.13
N ASN A 176 -0.27 -19.88 7.10
CA ASN A 176 -0.18 -21.19 7.73
C ASN A 176 -0.39 -22.36 6.73
N GLU A 177 -1.32 -22.22 5.78
CA GLU A 177 -1.49 -23.20 4.68
C GLU A 177 -0.23 -23.34 3.83
N LEU A 178 0.49 -22.23 3.60
CA LEU A 178 1.68 -22.22 2.75
C LEU A 178 2.91 -22.82 3.43
N LEU A 179 2.99 -22.82 4.78
CA LEU A 179 4.19 -23.24 5.51
C LEU A 179 4.68 -24.65 5.18
N ALA A 180 3.77 -25.57 4.83
CA ALA A 180 4.13 -26.94 4.46
C ALA A 180 4.97 -27.01 3.18
N GLN A 181 4.72 -26.13 2.21
CA GLN A 181 5.45 -26.06 0.94
C GLN A 181 6.52 -24.96 0.95
N TYR A 182 6.30 -23.91 1.73
CA TYR A 182 7.09 -22.70 1.77
C TYR A 182 7.43 -22.37 3.23
N PRO A 183 8.49 -22.97 3.80
CA PRO A 183 8.84 -22.79 5.21
C PRO A 183 9.14 -21.34 5.62
N ALA A 184 9.47 -20.47 4.65
CA ALA A 184 9.70 -19.04 4.85
C ALA A 184 8.44 -18.18 4.62
N ALA A 185 7.26 -18.79 4.51
CA ALA A 185 6.02 -18.06 4.28
C ALA A 185 5.73 -17.08 5.43
N ASN A 186 5.35 -15.86 5.09
CA ASN A 186 5.14 -14.77 6.04
C ASN A 186 3.99 -13.85 5.58
N VAL A 187 3.47 -13.06 6.53
CA VAL A 187 2.58 -11.94 6.23
C VAL A 187 3.34 -10.64 6.46
N TYR A 188 3.45 -9.82 5.43
CA TYR A 188 4.07 -8.50 5.50
C TYR A 188 3.02 -7.41 5.67
N GLY A 189 3.29 -6.41 6.50
CA GLY A 189 2.45 -5.23 6.72
C GLY A 189 1.58 -5.29 7.99
N ILE A 190 1.59 -6.40 8.74
CA ILE A 190 0.94 -6.49 10.06
C ILE A 190 1.77 -5.73 11.10
N ASN A 191 3.09 -5.89 11.05
CA ASN A 191 4.02 -5.34 12.04
C ASN A 191 4.83 -4.16 11.48
N GLU A 192 5.05 -4.12 10.16
CA GLU A 192 5.76 -3.02 9.52
C GLU A 192 4.98 -1.71 9.66
N MET A 193 5.71 -0.63 9.94
CA MET A 193 5.19 0.72 10.19
C MET A 193 4.13 0.76 11.30
N ASN A 194 4.35 -0.02 12.36
CA ASN A 194 3.39 -0.27 13.45
C ASN A 194 2.02 -0.77 12.95
N GLY A 195 2.03 -1.44 11.80
CA GLY A 195 0.86 -1.95 11.10
C GLY A 195 0.48 -1.11 9.90
N THR A 196 -0.16 -1.75 8.93
CA THR A 196 -0.65 -1.12 7.70
C THR A 196 -2.10 -1.54 7.41
N LEU A 197 -2.67 -1.01 6.33
CA LEU A 197 -3.94 -1.49 5.77
C LEU A 197 -3.74 -2.36 4.52
N VAL A 198 -2.50 -2.62 4.12
CA VAL A 198 -2.19 -3.46 2.96
C VAL A 198 -1.26 -4.58 3.41
N PHE A 199 -1.79 -5.79 3.46
CA PHE A 199 -0.99 -6.97 3.79
C PHE A 199 -0.54 -7.68 2.52
N TYR A 200 0.65 -8.27 2.53
CA TYR A 200 1.05 -9.28 1.56
C TYR A 200 1.15 -10.64 2.24
N VAL A 201 0.59 -11.68 1.65
CA VAL A 201 0.97 -13.05 1.98
C VAL A 201 2.06 -13.46 1.02
N LEU A 202 3.23 -13.82 1.54
CA LEU A 202 4.44 -14.07 0.79
C LEU A 202 4.92 -15.51 1.06
N PRO A 203 5.18 -16.34 0.03
CA PRO A 203 5.76 -17.67 0.23
C PRO A 203 7.27 -17.63 0.53
N TYR A 204 7.95 -16.51 0.27
CA TYR A 204 9.37 -16.33 0.54
C TYR A 204 9.61 -15.10 1.40
N ALA A 205 10.84 -14.97 1.93
CA ALA A 205 11.26 -13.78 2.66
C ALA A 205 10.91 -12.49 1.92
N SER A 206 10.48 -11.45 2.66
CA SER A 206 10.01 -10.19 2.10
C SER A 206 11.04 -9.52 1.16
N SER A 207 12.33 -9.72 1.43
CA SER A 207 13.44 -9.21 0.62
C SER A 207 13.44 -9.73 -0.82
N VAL A 208 12.98 -10.97 -1.06
CA VAL A 208 12.78 -11.54 -2.41
C VAL A 208 11.82 -10.69 -3.23
N TYR A 209 10.87 -10.06 -2.56
CA TYR A 209 9.86 -9.20 -3.16
C TYR A 209 10.27 -7.72 -3.21
N GLY A 210 11.50 -7.37 -2.80
CA GLY A 210 11.92 -5.99 -2.63
C GLY A 210 11.11 -5.26 -1.55
N LEU A 211 10.93 -5.93 -0.40
CA LEU A 211 10.34 -5.38 0.82
C LEU A 211 11.31 -5.56 1.98
N THR A 212 11.62 -4.47 2.68
CA THR A 212 12.46 -4.48 3.88
C THR A 212 11.68 -5.10 5.04
N ALA A 213 12.17 -6.22 5.58
CA ALA A 213 11.58 -6.87 6.75
C ALA A 213 11.65 -5.95 7.97
N GLY A 214 10.57 -5.86 8.75
CA GLY A 214 10.54 -5.01 9.93
C GLY A 214 10.69 -3.52 9.63
N GLN A 215 10.36 -3.06 8.42
CA GLN A 215 10.37 -1.65 8.03
C GLN A 215 9.56 -0.84 9.05
N GLN A 216 10.18 0.15 9.69
CA GLN A 216 9.53 1.11 10.57
C GLN A 216 9.70 2.55 10.06
N ASN A 217 8.95 3.47 10.65
CA ASN A 217 9.11 4.90 10.41
C ASN A 217 10.47 5.34 10.99
N PRO A 218 11.38 5.91 10.19
CA PRO A 218 12.69 6.34 10.67
C PRO A 218 12.66 7.65 11.48
N LEU A 219 11.52 8.33 11.54
CA LEU A 219 11.36 9.68 12.11
C LEU A 219 10.63 9.68 13.46
N THR A 220 9.96 8.59 13.80
CA THR A 220 9.32 8.40 15.10
C THR A 220 10.22 7.53 15.98
N GLY A 221 10.39 7.91 17.25
CA GLY A 221 11.02 7.05 18.25
C GLY A 221 10.17 5.81 18.56
N THR A 222 10.61 4.98 19.52
CA THR A 222 9.85 3.82 20.02
C THR A 222 8.61 4.27 20.78
N TYR A 223 7.57 4.70 20.07
CA TYR A 223 6.26 4.98 20.65
C TYR A 223 5.52 3.66 20.86
N ASP A 224 4.84 3.54 22.01
CA ASP A 224 4.01 2.38 22.33
C ASP A 224 2.68 2.48 21.57
N TRP A 225 2.63 1.82 20.40
CA TRP A 225 1.46 1.69 19.54
C TRP A 225 0.59 0.48 19.90
N SER A 226 0.47 0.11 21.18
CA SER A 226 -0.38 -1.00 21.64
C SER A 226 -1.89 -0.87 21.31
N GLY A 227 -2.29 0.12 20.50
CA GLY A 227 -3.58 0.22 19.83
C GLY A 227 -3.43 0.78 18.40
N TYR A 228 -4.23 0.26 17.46
CA TYR A 228 -4.40 0.87 16.15
C TYR A 228 -5.17 2.19 16.29
N TYR A 229 -5.09 3.09 15.29
CA TYR A 229 -5.83 4.35 15.26
C TYR A 229 -7.29 4.13 15.71
N ASP A 230 -7.65 4.79 16.80
CA ASP A 230 -8.99 4.76 17.37
C ASP A 230 -9.51 6.20 17.42
N PRO A 231 -10.48 6.57 16.57
CA PRO A 231 -11.06 7.91 16.58
C PRO A 231 -11.79 8.26 17.89
N LEU A 232 -12.02 7.28 18.77
CA LEU A 232 -12.68 7.45 20.06
C LEU A 232 -11.69 7.54 21.24
N ASN A 233 -10.39 7.34 20.99
CA ASN A 233 -9.36 7.41 22.02
C ASN A 233 -8.24 8.37 21.62
N PRO A 234 -8.19 9.58 22.22
CA PRO A 234 -7.18 10.61 21.91
C PRO A 234 -5.73 10.15 22.10
N LYS A 235 -5.49 9.09 22.90
CA LYS A 235 -4.16 8.49 23.07
C LYS A 235 -3.63 7.85 21.78
N TYR A 236 -4.51 7.51 20.84
CA TYR A 236 -4.18 6.88 19.55
C TYR A 236 -4.50 7.80 18.36
N ASP A 237 -4.67 9.11 18.59
CA ASP A 237 -4.88 10.12 17.55
C ASP A 237 -3.54 10.78 17.15
N PRO A 238 -2.89 10.32 16.05
CA PRO A 238 -1.64 10.90 15.59
C PRO A 238 -1.78 12.33 15.03
N ASN A 239 -3.00 12.85 14.86
CA ASN A 239 -3.22 14.23 14.42
C ASN A 239 -2.98 15.25 15.56
N HIS A 240 -3.02 14.82 16.83
CA HIS A 240 -2.92 15.71 17.98
C HIS A 240 -1.49 16.15 18.33
N TYR A 241 -0.45 15.52 17.76
CA TYR A 241 0.94 15.76 18.18
C TYR A 241 1.68 16.87 17.44
N TRP A 242 1.04 17.55 16.47
CA TRP A 242 1.70 18.59 15.66
C TRP A 242 1.13 19.99 15.85
N HIS A 243 0.27 20.19 16.85
CA HIS A 243 -0.28 21.51 17.21
C HIS A 243 0.33 22.12 18.49
N THR A 244 1.48 21.62 18.96
CA THR A 244 2.25 22.24 20.06
C THR A 244 3.63 22.66 19.61
#